data_AF-A0A6P0TIR6-F1
#
_entry.id   AF-A0A6P0TIR6-F1
#
_cell.length_a   1.000
_cell.length_b   1.000
_cell.length_c   1.000
_cell.angle_alpha   90.00
_cell.angle_beta   90.00
_cell.angle_gamma   90.00
#
_symmetry.space_group_name_H-M   'P 1'
#
loop_
_entity.id
_entity.type
_entity.pdbx_description
1 polymer ?
#
loop_
_entity_poly.entity_id
_entity_poly.type
_entity_poly.pdbx_seq_one_letter_code
_entity_poly.pdbx_strand_id
1 'polypeptide(L)' 'MLGPVRAVIRFKHYSYRTEQTYGQWIDCHIMFHHKHHPKKMGVAEIEAFLTGLNNT' A
#
# COMPACT_ATOMS: atom_id res chain seq x y z
N MET A 1 -7.00 -6.64 -5.02
CA MET A 1 -7.06 -5.35 -4.31
C MET A 1 -6.48 -4.18 -5.10
N LEU A 2 -5.39 -4.33 -5.87
CA LEU A 2 -4.70 -3.18 -6.50
C LEU A 2 -5.37 -2.53 -7.73
N GLY A 3 -6.32 -3.20 -8.39
CA GLY A 3 -6.93 -2.71 -9.64
C GLY A 3 -7.45 -1.26 -9.56
N PRO A 4 -8.28 -0.91 -8.55
CA PRO A 4 -8.76 0.46 -8.36
C PRO A 4 -7.63 1.48 -8.17
N VAL A 5 -6.58 1.12 -7.44
CA VAL A 5 -5.43 2.02 -7.20
C VAL A 5 -4.67 2.28 -8.50
N ARG A 6 -4.39 1.23 -9.29
CA ARG A 6 -3.71 1.37 -10.59
C ARG A 6 -4.51 2.24 -11.55
N ALA A 7 -5.84 2.10 -11.56
CA ALA A 7 -6.72 2.94 -12.37
C ALA A 7 -6.60 4.42 -11.99
N VAL A 8 -6.60 4.75 -10.69
CA VAL A 8 -6.41 6.12 -10.21
C VAL A 8 -5.03 6.67 -10.55
N ILE A 9 -3.97 5.86 -10.40
CA ILE A 9 -2.59 6.27 -10.71
C ILE A 9 -2.45 6.61 -12.21
N ARG A 10 -3.00 5.76 -13.09
CA ARG A 10 -2.99 5.99 -14.54
C ARG A 10 -3.83 7.18 -14.94
N PHE A 11 -5.01 7.36 -14.32
CA PHE A 11 -5.86 8.53 -14.53
C PHE A 11 -5.15 9.84 -14.14
N LYS A 12 -4.32 9.80 -13.10
CA LYS A 12 -3.49 10.94 -12.69
C LYS A 12 -2.23 11.13 -13.53
N HIS A 13 -2.03 10.35 -14.59
CA HIS A 13 -0.86 10.39 -15.47
C HIS A 13 0.48 10.22 -14.73
N TYR A 14 0.47 9.52 -13.59
CA TYR A 14 1.73 9.17 -12.93
C TYR A 14 2.50 8.17 -13.79
N SER A 15 3.83 8.17 -13.61
CA SER A 15 4.70 7.25 -14.33
C SER A 15 4.38 5.79 -14.00
N TYR A 16 4.65 4.88 -14.94
CA TYR A 16 4.54 3.45 -14.70
C TYR A 16 5.43 2.99 -13.53
N ARG A 17 6.59 3.62 -13.32
CA ARG A 17 7.44 3.37 -12.16
C ARG A 17 6.72 3.71 -10.85
N THR A 18 6.00 4.83 -10.79
CA THR A 18 5.20 5.21 -9.62
C THR A 18 4.07 4.19 -9.36
N GLU A 19 3.40 3.70 -10.41
CA GLU A 19 2.39 2.64 -10.28
C GLU A 19 2.97 1.37 -9.64
N GLN A 20 4.15 0.94 -10.09
CA GLN A 20 4.83 -0.23 -9.55
C GLN A 20 5.23 -0.03 -8.08
N THR A 21 5.88 1.09 -7.75
CA THR A 21 6.30 1.39 -6.39
C THR A 21 5.11 1.45 -5.44
N TYR A 22 4.02 2.12 -5.82
CA TYR A 22 2.84 2.21 -4.97
C TYR A 22 2.15 0.84 -4.82
N GLY A 23 2.10 0.05 -5.90
CA GLY A 23 1.60 -1.33 -5.85
C GLY A 23 2.39 -2.20 -4.88
N GLN A 24 3.71 -2.13 -4.91
CA GLN A 24 4.60 -2.87 -4.00
C GLN A 24 4.38 -2.47 -2.54
N TRP A 25 4.33 -1.17 -2.24
CA TRP A 25 4.09 -0.70 -0.86
C TRP A 25 2.73 -1.15 -0.32
N ILE A 26 1.68 -1.11 -1.15
CA ILE A 26 0.34 -1.56 -0.76
C ILE A 26 0.33 -3.06 -0.51
N ASP A 27 0.96 -3.86 -1.38
CA ASP A 27 1.05 -5.31 -1.19
C ASP A 27 1.83 -5.66 0.08
N CYS A 28 2.97 -5.01 0.33
CA CYS A 28 3.75 -5.16 1.55
C CYS A 28 2.92 -4.82 2.80
N HIS A 29 2.21 -3.70 2.79
CA HIS A 29 1.34 -3.29 3.90
C HIS A 29 0.24 -4.32 4.18
N ILE A 30 -0.45 -4.82 3.13
CA ILE A 30 -1.50 -5.83 3.29
C ILE A 30 -0.92 -7.16 3.81
N MET A 31 0.28 -7.54 3.37
CA MET A 31 0.94 -8.77 3.85
C MET A 31 1.39 -8.65 5.31
N PHE A 32 1.90 -7.49 5.71
CA PHE A 32 2.28 -7.20 7.10
C PHE A 32 1.11 -7.37 8.07
N HIS A 33 -0.10 -6.96 7.66
CA HIS A 33 -1.32 -7.13 8.45
C HIS A 33 -2.12 -8.41 8.12
N HIS A 34 -1.43 -9.49 7.76
CA HIS A 34 -2.03 -10.82 7.58
C HIS A 34 -3.22 -10.85 6.59
N LYS A 35 -3.13 -10.10 5.49
CA LYS A 35 -4.18 -10.00 4.44
C LYS A 35 -5.47 -9.32 4.92
N HIS A 36 -5.42 -8.55 5.99
CA HIS A 36 -6.54 -7.69 6.36
C HIS A 36 -6.83 -6.65 5.28
N HIS A 37 -8.11 -6.41 5.04
CA HIS A 37 -8.54 -5.48 4.01
C HIS A 37 -8.28 -4.02 4.47
N PRO A 38 -7.61 -3.16 3.68
CA PRO A 38 -7.17 -1.83 4.13
C PRO A 38 -8.30 -0.88 4.54
N LYS A 39 -9.53 -1.06 4.02
CA LYS A 39 -10.72 -0.33 4.54
C LYS A 39 -11.04 -0.60 6.02
N LYS A 40 -10.54 -1.70 6.60
CA LYS A 40 -10.70 -2.04 8.01
C LYS A 40 -9.47 -1.66 8.84
N MET A 41 -8.46 -1.07 8.20
CA MET A 41 -7.21 -0.64 8.81
C MET A 41 -7.22 0.89 8.88
N GLY A 42 -6.76 1.42 10.01
CA GLY A 42 -6.72 2.85 10.29
C GLY A 42 -5.30 3.32 10.58
N VAL A 43 -5.22 4.38 11.38
CA VAL A 43 -3.93 5.02 11.72
C VAL A 43 -3.01 4.06 12.48
N ALA A 44 -3.55 3.25 13.40
CA ALA A 44 -2.76 2.33 14.21
C ALA A 44 -2.01 1.28 13.37
N GLU A 45 -2.66 0.74 12.34
CA GLU A 45 -2.03 -0.22 11.43
C GLU A 45 -0.95 0.45 10.57
N ILE A 46 -1.20 1.69 10.12
CA ILE A 46 -0.19 2.47 9.38
C ILE A 46 1.04 2.71 10.25
N GLU A 47 0.85 3.15 11.51
CA GLU A 47 1.95 3.36 12.46
C GLU A 47 2.73 2.07 12.71
N ALA A 48 2.03 0.96 12.98
CA ALA A 48 2.65 -0.34 13.20
C ALA A 48 3.48 -0.80 11.98
N PHE A 49 2.97 -0.59 10.77
CA PHE A 49 3.72 -0.88 9.54
C PHE A 49 4.98 -0.02 9.42
N LEU A 50 4.86 1.30 9.65
CA LEU A 50 5.99 2.23 9.59
C LEU A 50 7.06 1.91 10.66
N THR A 51 6.65 1.56 11.87
CA THR A 51 7.57 1.09 12.92
C THR A 51 8.26 -0.21 12.53
N GLY A 52 7.54 -1.14 11.89
CA GLY A 52 8.10 -2.41 11.40
C GLY A 52 9.19 -2.22 10.34
N LEU A 53 9.08 -1.20 9.48
CA LEU A 53 10.11 -0.87 8.47
C LEU A 53 11.39 -0.28 9.06
N ASN A 54 11.29 0.37 10.23
CA ASN A 54 12.41 1.05 10.87
C ASN A 54 13.28 0.13 11.74
N ASN A 55 12.76 -1.05 12.10
CA ASN A 55 13.40 -1.99 13.03
C ASN A 55 14.12 -3.16 12.33
N THR A 56 14.38 -3.03 11.02
CA THR A 56 15.18 -3.95 10.18
C THR A 56 16.44 -3.27 9.69
#